data_AF-A0A3A8KRF1-F1
#
_entry.id   AF-A0A3A8KRF1-F1
#
_cell.length_a   1.000
_cell.length_b   1.000
_cell.length_c   1.000
_cell.angle_alpha   90.00
_cell.angle_beta   90.00
_cell.angle_gamma   90.00
#
_symmetry.space_group_name_H-M   'P 1'
#
loop_
_entity.id
_entity.type
_entity.pdbx_description
1 polymer ?
#
loop_
_entity_poly.entity_id
_entity_poly.type
_entity_poly.pdbx_seq_one_letter_code
_entity_poly.pdbx_strand_id
1 'polypeptide(L)'
;MYRLCLLGCVLLLGACREKAPDEGALRLTVKYSASHPPACVRVEVQDARGHKEGTDIPKSQFQERDEQELRVAVLRKADWEQALSITVSSFDKDEAGRCAGNEVERRASEQPVPVPPKKFSQWTLQLMAADADGDGHLAGATWDRLADCNDNDAAYHPGAKETCGGTVDFNCNTLTGCQEPGCRAEACDDGNACTQGDHCEGEGKAASCVSGTPTQCQQPGNVCAARMACQPTTGLCEPGALPQGTVCDDGNPCTLGDACSAGACAGTERQCAAGSDICRESGGTCNRDTGRCDYKPLPDTATCDDALACTTPDRCDGNGACVGTPTACAAPAQCLRIAQVCTTGADCRYEADPAKLNTPCTASTGAPGVCLPTGACSPFPYPTSNFDPNTIAAADIQGLKTTGNVTFNSDTLTWNPAGTVQNSAQLKYKILPQGTGVTDAVLLPVATLDLGGSLTLVGARPVIVAVFGDAVVNQPIFANGTTTVAGAGAHQQCGTATGANGEFANRKGGGGGGGGNGTVGKNGGRGYDDGGLPGAAGLTRASAMVPLVGGCPGGEGGGLGVAIPGKGGAGGGAFQLSVARTLTVSKRITASGRGGGGGQGNS
;
A
#
# COMPACT_ATOMS: atom_id res chain seq x y z
N MET A 1 79.57 97.62 -9.07
CA MET A 1 79.07 99.01 -8.94
C MET A 1 77.57 98.99 -9.06
N TYR A 2 76.91 99.70 -8.14
CA TYR A 2 75.47 99.99 -8.01
C TYR A 2 74.53 98.76 -7.99
N ARG A 3 73.92 98.43 -6.83
CA ARG A 3 72.71 99.07 -6.25
C ARG A 3 71.51 98.93 -7.19
N LEU A 4 70.27 98.76 -6.75
CA LEU A 4 69.58 98.50 -5.49
C LEU A 4 68.09 98.67 -5.91
N CYS A 5 67.19 97.75 -5.57
CA CYS A 5 65.84 98.04 -5.04
C CYS A 5 64.93 96.81 -5.05
N LEU A 6 64.91 96.16 -3.88
CA LEU A 6 63.76 95.63 -3.12
C LEU A 6 62.37 95.60 -3.81
N LEU A 7 61.71 94.43 -3.78
CA LEU A 7 60.49 94.12 -2.98
C LEU A 7 59.95 92.72 -3.35
N GLY A 8 59.75 91.85 -2.35
CA GLY A 8 59.16 90.50 -2.52
C GLY A 8 60.18 89.41 -2.90
N CYS A 9 59.93 88.15 -2.52
CA CYS A 9 60.84 87.00 -2.69
C CYS A 9 61.50 86.94 -4.08
N VAL A 10 62.82 86.95 -4.14
CA VAL A 10 63.54 86.66 -5.39
C VAL A 10 64.09 85.23 -5.31
N LEU A 11 63.43 84.32 -6.02
CA LEU A 11 63.99 83.02 -6.42
C LEU A 11 65.14 83.30 -7.40
N LEU A 12 66.37 82.98 -7.00
CA LEU A 12 67.57 83.23 -7.81
C LEU A 12 67.89 81.99 -8.67
N LEU A 13 67.84 82.16 -9.99
CA LEU A 13 68.52 81.30 -10.95
C LEU A 13 69.99 81.74 -11.03
N GLY A 14 70.83 81.28 -10.10
CA GLY A 14 72.28 81.51 -10.17
C GLY A 14 73.02 81.33 -8.85
N ALA A 15 73.91 80.32 -8.81
CA ALA A 15 74.95 80.03 -7.82
C ALA A 15 74.61 80.41 -6.36
N CYS A 16 74.06 79.45 -5.61
CA CYS A 16 73.95 79.57 -4.15
C CYS A 16 75.34 79.88 -3.56
N ARG A 17 75.48 81.02 -2.88
CA ARG A 17 76.64 81.32 -2.03
C ARG A 17 76.89 80.12 -1.09
N GLU A 18 78.16 79.79 -0.83
CA GLU A 18 78.56 78.63 0.00
C GLU A 18 77.94 78.63 1.41
N LYS A 19 77.49 79.78 1.90
CA LYS A 19 76.82 79.93 3.18
C LYS A 19 75.30 80.06 3.01
N ALA A 20 74.55 79.22 3.73
CA ALA A 20 73.09 79.24 3.72
C ALA A 20 72.52 80.58 4.24
N PRO A 21 71.43 81.10 3.65
CA PRO A 21 70.74 82.29 4.15
C PRO A 21 70.28 82.12 5.59
N ASP A 22 70.11 83.23 6.32
CA ASP A 22 69.70 83.19 7.73
C ASP A 22 68.33 82.51 7.91
N GLU A 23 67.43 82.68 6.95
CA GLU A 23 66.09 82.06 6.94
C GLU A 23 66.11 80.60 6.43
N GLY A 24 67.18 80.15 5.78
CA GLY A 24 67.27 78.84 5.15
C GLY A 24 66.80 78.80 3.70
N ALA A 25 67.28 77.81 2.94
CA ALA A 25 66.92 77.64 1.53
C ALA A 25 66.82 76.15 1.15
N LEU A 26 65.99 75.84 0.17
CA LEU A 26 65.83 74.51 -0.40
C LEU A 26 66.42 74.48 -1.82
N ARG A 27 67.17 73.43 -2.13
CA ARG A 27 67.61 73.10 -3.48
C ARG A 27 66.68 72.02 -4.02
N LEU A 28 65.79 72.41 -4.92
CA LEU A 28 64.90 71.52 -5.66
C LEU A 28 65.60 71.06 -6.95
N THR A 29 65.66 69.76 -7.18
CA THR A 29 66.05 69.18 -8.47
C THR A 29 64.83 68.53 -9.11
N VAL A 30 64.44 68.99 -10.30
CA VAL A 30 63.37 68.41 -11.11
C VAL A 30 64.01 67.66 -12.27
N LYS A 31 63.92 66.33 -12.27
CA LYS A 31 64.36 65.48 -13.38
C LYS A 31 63.20 65.27 -14.35
N TYR A 32 63.46 65.18 -15.66
CA TYR A 32 62.44 64.95 -16.69
C TYR A 32 62.91 63.92 -17.74
N SER A 33 62.00 63.38 -18.55
CA SER A 33 62.37 62.43 -19.62
C SER A 33 63.10 63.13 -20.77
N ALA A 34 64.12 62.47 -21.32
CA ALA A 34 64.78 62.92 -22.54
C ALA A 34 63.87 62.83 -23.78
N SER A 35 62.94 61.86 -23.80
CA SER A 35 61.98 61.68 -24.89
C SER A 35 60.90 62.76 -24.90
N HIS A 36 60.52 63.28 -23.72
CA HIS A 36 59.55 64.37 -23.60
C HIS A 36 60.04 65.51 -22.68
N PRO A 37 60.97 66.37 -23.14
CA PRO A 37 61.51 67.45 -22.33
C PRO A 37 60.54 68.64 -22.25
N PRO A 38 60.10 69.07 -21.05
CA PRO A 38 59.02 70.04 -20.87
C PRO A 38 59.40 71.41 -21.44
N ALA A 39 58.43 72.11 -22.04
CA ALA A 39 58.64 73.45 -22.56
C ALA A 39 58.70 74.50 -21.45
N CYS A 40 57.98 74.28 -20.35
CA CYS A 40 58.02 75.12 -19.16
C CYS A 40 57.75 74.30 -17.90
N VAL A 41 58.40 74.66 -16.78
CA VAL A 41 58.13 74.08 -15.47
C VAL A 41 57.71 75.19 -14.51
N ARG A 42 56.56 75.00 -13.86
CA ARG A 42 56.08 75.86 -12.77
C ARG A 42 56.42 75.20 -11.45
N VAL A 43 57.12 75.92 -10.58
CA VAL A 43 57.39 75.50 -9.20
C VAL A 43 56.61 76.41 -8.26
N GLU A 44 55.70 75.82 -7.50
CA GLU A 44 54.89 76.50 -6.49
C GLU A 44 55.23 75.98 -5.11
N VAL A 45 55.34 76.89 -4.15
CA VAL A 45 55.64 76.58 -2.75
C VAL A 45 54.58 77.19 -1.85
N GLN A 46 54.20 76.42 -0.83
CA GLN A 46 53.19 76.80 0.14
C GLN A 46 53.62 76.42 1.56
N ASP A 47 53.32 77.27 2.54
CA ASP A 47 53.45 76.94 3.96
C ASP A 47 52.10 76.59 4.62
N ALA A 48 52.15 76.05 5.85
CA ALA A 48 50.94 75.64 6.58
C ALA A 48 50.02 76.81 7.00
N ARG A 49 50.51 78.06 6.97
CA ARG A 49 49.72 79.27 7.26
C ARG A 49 48.98 79.79 6.03
N GLY A 50 49.20 79.18 4.87
CA GLY A 50 48.55 79.54 3.62
C GLY A 50 49.34 80.54 2.78
N HIS A 51 50.57 80.89 3.16
CA HIS A 51 51.42 81.68 2.29
C HIS A 51 51.80 80.85 1.06
N LYS A 52 51.67 81.46 -0.14
CA LYS A 52 51.89 80.81 -1.43
C LYS A 52 52.69 81.70 -2.36
N GLU A 53 53.58 81.09 -3.12
CA GLU A 53 54.35 81.76 -4.16
C GLU A 53 54.81 80.74 -5.19
N GLY A 54 54.99 81.16 -6.44
CA GLY A 54 55.45 80.28 -7.49
C GLY A 54 56.24 81.01 -8.55
N THR A 55 57.02 80.26 -9.31
CA THR A 55 57.77 80.76 -10.44
C THR A 55 57.61 79.86 -11.64
N ASP A 56 57.52 80.48 -12.80
CA ASP A 56 57.60 79.81 -14.08
C ASP A 56 59.03 79.83 -14.57
N ILE A 57 59.47 78.69 -15.09
CA ILE A 57 60.82 78.49 -15.59
C ILE A 57 60.67 77.94 -17.00
N PRO A 58 60.75 78.79 -18.04
CA PRO A 58 60.74 78.33 -19.42
C PRO A 58 62.00 77.53 -19.72
N LYS A 59 61.91 76.57 -20.65
CA LYS A 59 63.01 75.67 -21.05
C LYS A 59 64.30 76.40 -21.44
N SER A 60 64.19 77.65 -21.93
CA SER A 60 65.34 78.51 -22.23
C SER A 60 66.22 78.84 -21.01
N GLN A 61 65.69 78.71 -19.79
CA GLN A 61 66.38 79.03 -18.53
C GLN A 61 66.99 77.79 -17.84
N PHE A 62 66.88 76.60 -18.44
CA PHE A 62 67.40 75.37 -17.85
C PHE A 62 68.93 75.34 -18.02
N GLN A 63 69.66 75.27 -16.90
CA GLN A 63 71.13 75.41 -16.89
C GLN A 63 71.88 74.11 -17.23
N GLU A 64 71.26 72.94 -17.05
CA GLU A 64 71.88 71.59 -17.21
C GLU A 64 71.03 70.69 -18.12
N ARG A 65 70.72 71.16 -19.34
CA ARG A 65 69.77 70.48 -20.27
C ARG A 65 70.20 69.08 -20.69
N ASP A 66 71.51 68.82 -20.76
CA ASP A 66 72.07 67.54 -21.21
C ASP A 66 71.95 66.43 -20.13
N GLU A 67 71.74 66.81 -18.88
CA GLU A 67 71.54 65.88 -17.74
C GLU A 67 70.05 65.63 -17.44
N GLN A 68 69.14 66.23 -18.22
CA GLN A 68 67.69 66.20 -18.01
C GLN A 68 67.26 66.64 -16.60
N GLU A 69 68.03 67.54 -15.98
CA GLU A 69 67.75 68.10 -14.65
C GLU A 69 67.52 69.62 -14.72
N LEU A 70 66.50 70.09 -14.00
CA LEU A 70 66.27 71.49 -13.68
C LEU A 70 66.51 71.71 -12.19
N ARG A 71 67.50 72.55 -11.84
CA ARG A 71 67.78 72.93 -10.45
C ARG A 71 67.16 74.29 -10.12
N VAL A 72 66.40 74.35 -9.03
CA VAL A 72 65.71 75.54 -8.55
C VAL A 72 66.06 75.79 -7.09
N ALA A 73 66.50 77.00 -6.77
CA ALA A 73 66.74 77.41 -5.39
C ALA A 73 65.52 78.12 -4.82
N VAL A 74 64.90 77.55 -3.78
CA VAL A 74 63.77 78.11 -3.05
C VAL A 74 64.26 78.76 -1.77
N LEU A 75 64.18 80.09 -1.65
CA LEU A 75 64.55 80.81 -0.43
C LEU A 75 63.31 80.99 0.46
N ARG A 76 63.42 80.61 1.73
CA ARG A 76 62.32 80.78 2.69
C ARG A 76 62.30 82.22 3.21
N LYS A 77 61.12 82.86 3.27
CA LYS A 77 60.95 84.19 3.89
C LYS A 77 60.92 84.07 5.42
N ALA A 78 61.29 85.15 6.10
CA ALA A 78 61.37 85.17 7.56
C ALA A 78 60.02 84.95 8.26
N ASP A 79 58.91 85.37 7.64
CA ASP A 79 57.53 85.26 8.13
C ASP A 79 56.84 83.92 7.78
N TRP A 80 57.51 83.05 7.02
CA TRP A 80 56.97 81.75 6.59
C TRP A 80 57.34 80.63 7.58
N GLU A 81 56.52 79.59 7.64
CA GLU A 81 56.84 78.38 8.42
C GLU A 81 58.05 77.61 7.85
N GLN A 82 58.75 76.87 8.71
CA GLN A 82 59.95 76.13 8.33
C GLN A 82 59.68 74.86 7.52
N ALA A 83 58.43 74.52 7.21
CA ALA A 83 58.08 73.36 6.40
C ALA A 83 57.25 73.79 5.19
N LEU A 84 57.74 73.50 3.99
CA LEU A 84 57.17 73.98 2.72
C LEU A 84 56.64 72.80 1.89
N SER A 85 55.38 72.86 1.48
CA SER A 85 54.83 71.98 0.45
C SER A 85 55.20 72.50 -0.92
N ILE A 86 55.65 71.62 -1.81
CA ILE A 86 56.16 72.00 -3.13
C ILE A 86 55.33 71.29 -4.18
N THR A 87 54.88 72.03 -5.18
CA THR A 87 54.22 71.50 -6.37
C THR A 87 55.03 71.87 -7.60
N VAL A 88 55.27 70.90 -8.47
CA VAL A 88 55.97 71.05 -9.73
C VAL A 88 55.02 70.60 -10.83
N SER A 89 54.69 71.50 -11.74
CA SER A 89 53.89 71.22 -12.94
C SER A 89 54.72 71.44 -14.19
N SER A 90 54.61 70.53 -15.16
CA SER A 90 55.20 70.68 -16.49
C SER A 90 54.15 71.06 -17.53
N PHE A 91 54.57 71.86 -18.51
CA PHE A 91 53.72 72.39 -19.56
C PHE A 91 54.34 72.17 -20.93
N ASP A 92 53.48 71.94 -21.92
CA ASP A 92 53.84 71.74 -23.32
C ASP A 92 54.23 73.05 -24.04
N LYS A 93 53.96 74.21 -23.42
CA LYS A 93 54.24 75.52 -24.00
C LYS A 93 54.75 76.55 -22.99
N ASP A 94 55.56 77.49 -23.46
CA ASP A 94 55.85 78.75 -22.78
C ASP A 94 55.40 79.95 -23.64
N GLU A 95 54.87 80.99 -22.98
CA GLU A 95 54.46 82.24 -23.64
C GLU A 95 54.95 83.44 -22.82
N ALA A 96 55.75 84.31 -23.45
CA ALA A 96 56.33 85.51 -22.82
C ALA A 96 57.05 85.23 -21.49
N GLY A 97 57.69 84.06 -21.38
CA GLY A 97 58.42 83.63 -20.18
C GLY A 97 57.54 83.09 -19.04
N ARG A 98 56.27 82.75 -19.31
CA ARG A 98 55.35 82.08 -18.38
C ARG A 98 54.92 80.72 -18.92
N CYS A 99 54.62 79.78 -18.04
CA CYS A 99 54.11 78.47 -18.42
C CYS A 99 52.67 78.59 -18.90
N ALA A 100 52.40 78.04 -20.09
CA ALA A 100 51.14 78.13 -20.82
C ALA A 100 50.82 76.80 -21.51
N GLY A 101 49.70 76.70 -22.23
CA GLY A 101 49.31 75.46 -22.90
C GLY A 101 48.74 74.41 -21.93
N ASN A 102 48.87 73.14 -22.28
CA ASN A 102 48.36 72.04 -21.45
C ASN A 102 49.36 71.71 -20.34
N GLU A 103 48.84 71.48 -19.14
CA GLU A 103 49.61 70.85 -18.07
C GLU A 103 49.78 69.36 -18.42
N VAL A 104 51.01 68.93 -18.68
CA VAL A 104 51.33 67.55 -19.10
C VAL A 104 51.30 66.62 -17.89
N GLU A 105 51.92 67.07 -16.80
CA GLU A 105 51.85 66.39 -15.52
C GLU A 105 52.10 67.36 -14.37
N ARG A 106 51.57 66.98 -13.20
CA ARG A 106 51.78 67.68 -11.92
C ARG A 106 52.24 66.68 -10.88
N ARG A 107 53.21 67.08 -10.08
CA ARG A 107 53.71 66.28 -8.96
C ARG A 107 53.93 67.19 -7.76
N ALA A 108 53.61 66.70 -6.58
CA ALA A 108 53.79 67.44 -5.34
C ALA A 108 54.63 66.63 -4.34
N SER A 109 55.26 67.32 -3.41
CA SER A 109 55.88 66.69 -2.25
C SER A 109 54.81 65.97 -1.43
N GLU A 110 54.97 64.67 -1.21
CA GLU A 110 54.03 63.88 -0.39
C GLU A 110 53.94 64.38 1.06
N GLN A 111 55.01 64.99 1.57
CA GLN A 111 55.06 65.63 2.89
C GLN A 111 55.77 67.00 2.78
N PRO A 112 55.41 68.00 3.61
CA PRO A 112 56.09 69.29 3.64
C PRO A 112 57.60 69.15 3.89
N VAL A 113 58.42 69.78 3.06
CA VAL A 113 59.88 69.70 3.12
C VAL A 113 60.41 70.69 4.18
N PRO A 114 61.17 70.23 5.20
CA PRO A 114 61.77 71.12 6.21
C PRO A 114 62.86 72.01 5.60
N VAL A 115 62.80 73.32 5.83
CA VAL A 115 63.77 74.35 5.40
C VAL A 115 64.17 75.19 6.62
N PRO A 116 65.05 74.66 7.50
CA PRO A 116 65.42 75.33 8.73
C PRO A 116 66.38 76.51 8.49
N PRO A 117 66.36 77.54 9.38
CA PRO A 117 67.29 78.67 9.37
C PRO A 117 68.75 78.24 9.21
N LYS A 118 69.53 78.99 8.43
CA LYS A 118 70.98 78.79 8.24
C LYS A 118 71.38 77.42 7.68
N LYS A 119 70.46 76.68 7.05
CA LYS A 119 70.76 75.41 6.35
C LYS A 119 70.24 75.40 4.92
N PHE A 120 70.87 74.56 4.10
CA PHE A 120 70.33 74.14 2.82
C PHE A 120 69.64 72.78 2.99
N SER A 121 68.37 72.71 2.59
CA SER A 121 67.68 71.45 2.38
C SER A 121 67.78 71.04 0.92
N GLN A 122 67.60 69.75 0.62
CA GLN A 122 67.58 69.24 -0.74
C GLN A 122 66.35 68.38 -0.94
N TRP A 123 65.70 68.50 -2.10
CA TRP A 123 64.59 67.64 -2.50
C TRP A 123 64.65 67.41 -4.00
N THR A 124 64.42 66.17 -4.44
CA THR A 124 64.47 65.77 -5.85
C THR A 124 63.13 65.16 -6.24
N LEU A 125 62.65 65.53 -7.43
CA LEU A 125 61.42 65.03 -8.02
C LEU A 125 61.67 64.62 -9.47
N GLN A 126 61.03 63.55 -9.92
CA GLN A 126 61.02 63.08 -11.30
C GLN A 126 59.65 63.32 -11.94
N LEU A 127 59.66 63.98 -13.10
CA LEU A 127 58.57 64.05 -14.06
C LEU A 127 58.58 62.76 -14.90
N MET A 128 57.43 62.09 -15.04
CA MET A 128 57.31 60.72 -15.57
C MET A 128 56.81 60.66 -17.01
N ALA A 129 56.34 61.76 -17.60
CA ALA A 129 55.86 61.77 -18.97
C ALA A 129 57.00 61.42 -19.95
N ALA A 130 56.79 60.42 -20.80
CA ALA A 130 57.73 59.95 -21.82
C ALA A 130 56.97 59.53 -23.09
N ASP A 131 57.60 59.69 -24.25
CA ASP A 131 57.15 59.24 -25.58
C ASP A 131 58.34 58.54 -26.26
N ALA A 132 58.66 57.31 -25.83
CA ALA A 132 59.92 56.67 -26.18
C ALA A 132 59.93 56.03 -27.57
N ASP A 133 58.78 55.63 -28.10
CA ASP A 133 58.63 55.12 -29.47
C ASP A 133 58.26 56.21 -30.51
N GLY A 134 57.91 57.41 -30.06
CA GLY A 134 57.68 58.59 -30.90
C GLY A 134 56.33 58.60 -31.60
N ASP A 135 55.35 57.83 -31.13
CA ASP A 135 54.01 57.74 -31.71
C ASP A 135 53.08 58.90 -31.30
N GLY A 136 53.53 59.73 -30.34
CA GLY A 136 52.83 60.90 -29.84
C GLY A 136 51.85 60.61 -28.69
N HIS A 137 51.80 59.37 -28.21
CA HIS A 137 51.16 58.97 -26.98
C HIS A 137 52.18 58.98 -25.83
N LEU A 138 51.72 59.33 -24.63
CA LEU A 138 52.62 59.52 -23.48
C LEU A 138 52.40 58.43 -22.45
N ALA A 139 53.48 57.75 -22.07
CA ALA A 139 53.52 56.97 -20.83
C ALA A 139 53.70 57.90 -19.62
N GLY A 140 53.05 57.60 -18.49
CA GLY A 140 53.24 58.32 -17.22
C GLY A 140 52.64 59.73 -17.11
N ALA A 141 52.01 60.25 -18.17
CA ALA A 141 51.25 61.50 -18.13
C ALA A 141 50.00 61.36 -17.22
N THR A 142 49.60 62.43 -16.53
CA THR A 142 48.55 62.37 -15.48
C THR A 142 47.29 63.18 -15.78
N TRP A 143 47.08 63.56 -17.04
CA TRP A 143 45.83 64.10 -17.56
C TRP A 143 44.78 63.02 -17.90
N ASP A 144 43.55 63.42 -18.23
CA ASP A 144 42.36 62.55 -18.42
C ASP A 144 42.39 61.61 -19.65
N ARG A 145 43.56 61.31 -20.22
CA ARG A 145 43.72 60.40 -21.36
C ARG A 145 44.36 59.09 -20.91
N LEU A 146 43.98 58.00 -21.57
CA LEU A 146 44.66 56.70 -21.40
C LEU A 146 46.14 56.88 -21.75
N ALA A 147 47.01 56.39 -20.88
CA ALA A 147 48.44 56.38 -21.11
C ALA A 147 48.79 55.27 -22.12
N ASP A 148 49.91 55.46 -22.79
CA ASP A 148 50.52 54.40 -23.57
C ASP A 148 50.83 53.18 -22.66
N CYS A 149 50.36 52.00 -23.07
CA CYS A 149 50.55 50.76 -22.32
C CYS A 149 51.87 50.05 -22.64
N ASN A 150 52.52 50.39 -23.75
CA ASN A 150 53.87 49.95 -24.08
C ASN A 150 54.62 51.00 -24.91
N ASP A 151 55.20 51.98 -24.21
CA ASP A 151 56.00 53.12 -24.72
C ASP A 151 57.26 52.73 -25.54
N ASN A 152 57.50 51.44 -25.80
CA ASN A 152 58.59 50.95 -26.64
C ASN A 152 58.11 50.41 -28.00
N ASP A 153 56.80 50.36 -28.25
CA ASP A 153 56.21 49.79 -29.47
C ASP A 153 54.96 50.56 -29.90
N ALA A 154 55.12 51.32 -30.99
CA ALA A 154 54.10 52.20 -31.57
C ALA A 154 52.82 51.48 -32.06
N ALA A 155 52.71 50.16 -31.94
CA ALA A 155 51.47 49.42 -32.14
C ALA A 155 50.54 49.44 -30.90
N TYR A 156 51.05 49.81 -29.72
CA TYR A 156 50.37 49.66 -28.43
C TYR A 156 49.96 51.01 -27.85
N HIS A 157 48.99 51.65 -28.49
CA HIS A 157 48.64 53.01 -28.16
C HIS A 157 47.12 53.21 -28.08
N PRO A 158 46.64 54.16 -27.25
CA PRO A 158 45.22 54.51 -27.19
C PRO A 158 44.61 54.76 -28.58
N GLY A 159 43.64 53.94 -28.96
CA GLY A 159 42.95 54.03 -30.25
C GLY A 159 43.49 53.13 -31.37
N ALA A 160 44.46 52.25 -31.09
CA ALA A 160 44.88 51.20 -32.03
C ALA A 160 43.71 50.28 -32.43
N LYS A 161 43.81 49.66 -33.61
CA LYS A 161 42.75 48.76 -34.13
C LYS A 161 43.01 47.32 -33.68
N GLU A 162 41.95 46.67 -33.19
CA GLU A 162 41.99 45.28 -32.74
C GLU A 162 41.10 44.37 -33.58
N THR A 163 41.30 43.05 -33.44
CA THR A 163 40.52 42.01 -34.11
C THR A 163 39.76 41.16 -33.10
N CYS A 164 38.54 40.74 -33.45
CA CYS A 164 37.65 39.95 -32.59
C CYS A 164 38.18 38.57 -32.18
N GLY A 165 39.17 38.02 -32.88
CA GLY A 165 39.86 36.77 -32.53
C GLY A 165 41.23 36.96 -31.86
N GLY A 166 41.63 38.20 -31.59
CA GLY A 166 42.95 38.51 -31.01
C GLY A 166 43.00 38.32 -29.50
N THR A 167 44.18 38.09 -28.95
CA THR A 167 44.42 37.93 -27.50
C THR A 167 45.30 39.03 -26.90
N VAL A 168 45.61 40.06 -27.69
CA VAL A 168 46.53 41.15 -27.35
C VAL A 168 45.74 42.45 -27.32
N ASP A 169 45.91 43.24 -26.24
CA ASP A 169 45.33 44.57 -26.06
C ASP A 169 46.26 45.62 -26.70
N PHE A 170 45.96 46.02 -27.92
CA PHE A 170 46.74 47.03 -28.66
C PHE A 170 46.30 48.45 -28.32
N ASN A 171 45.05 48.68 -27.91
CA ASN A 171 44.52 50.04 -27.75
C ASN A 171 44.50 50.53 -26.29
N CYS A 172 45.08 49.73 -25.39
CA CYS A 172 45.25 50.01 -23.98
C CYS A 172 43.91 50.18 -23.24
N ASN A 173 42.82 49.60 -23.74
CA ASN A 173 41.48 49.72 -23.17
C ASN A 173 41.13 48.59 -22.17
N THR A 174 42.02 47.59 -22.00
CA THR A 174 41.88 46.39 -21.16
C THR A 174 40.89 45.31 -21.66
N LEU A 175 40.47 45.38 -22.91
CA LEU A 175 39.60 44.43 -23.60
C LEU A 175 40.41 43.71 -24.69
N THR A 176 40.03 42.47 -25.01
CA THR A 176 40.67 41.67 -26.07
C THR A 176 39.66 40.76 -26.75
N GLY A 177 39.90 40.44 -28.02
CA GLY A 177 39.12 39.44 -28.76
C GLY A 177 37.62 39.76 -28.79
N CYS A 178 36.79 38.81 -28.37
CA CYS A 178 35.33 39.01 -28.33
C CYS A 178 34.86 40.16 -27.42
N GLN A 179 35.71 40.62 -26.50
CA GLN A 179 35.41 41.72 -25.60
C GLN A 179 35.43 43.08 -26.30
N GLU A 180 36.02 43.14 -27.50
CA GLU A 180 36.10 44.36 -28.30
C GLU A 180 34.73 44.83 -28.81
N PRO A 181 34.48 46.15 -28.84
CA PRO A 181 33.27 46.71 -29.41
C PRO A 181 33.08 46.31 -30.87
N GLY A 182 31.87 45.84 -31.21
CA GLY A 182 31.53 45.44 -32.59
C GLY A 182 31.92 44.00 -32.95
N CYS A 183 32.39 43.20 -31.99
CA CYS A 183 32.75 41.80 -32.20
C CYS A 183 31.62 40.80 -31.97
N ARG A 184 30.42 41.24 -31.56
CA ARG A 184 29.28 40.35 -31.37
C ARG A 184 28.92 39.65 -32.67
N ALA A 185 28.80 38.32 -32.62
CA ALA A 185 28.54 37.42 -33.74
C ALA A 185 29.65 37.34 -34.81
N GLU A 186 30.80 37.98 -34.59
CA GLU A 186 31.98 37.78 -35.43
C GLU A 186 32.59 36.41 -35.17
N ALA A 187 33.28 35.90 -36.18
CA ALA A 187 33.96 34.61 -36.09
C ALA A 187 35.09 34.66 -35.05
N CYS A 188 35.18 33.62 -34.26
CA CYS A 188 36.27 33.35 -33.33
C CYS A 188 36.60 31.86 -33.36
N ASP A 189 37.59 31.44 -32.58
CA ASP A 189 37.99 30.03 -32.43
C ASP A 189 37.99 29.70 -30.93
N ASP A 190 37.18 28.71 -30.52
CA ASP A 190 37.08 28.28 -29.13
C ASP A 190 38.13 27.21 -28.75
N GLY A 191 38.97 26.81 -29.72
CA GLY A 191 40.00 25.78 -29.57
C GLY A 191 39.50 24.34 -29.72
N ASN A 192 38.24 24.13 -30.12
CA ASN A 192 37.64 22.80 -30.29
C ASN A 192 37.43 22.48 -31.79
N ALA A 193 38.26 21.60 -32.33
CA ALA A 193 38.17 21.14 -33.72
C ALA A 193 36.88 20.33 -34.02
N CYS A 194 36.10 19.95 -33.01
CA CYS A 194 34.81 19.28 -33.18
C CYS A 194 33.62 20.25 -33.33
N THR A 195 33.84 21.57 -33.28
CA THR A 195 32.81 22.58 -33.48
C THR A 195 33.10 23.37 -34.75
N GLN A 196 32.04 23.71 -35.50
CA GLN A 196 32.13 24.52 -36.71
C GLN A 196 31.26 25.77 -36.56
N GLY A 197 31.85 26.92 -36.88
CA GLY A 197 31.17 28.21 -36.83
C GLY A 197 31.11 28.81 -35.42
N ASP A 198 32.23 28.77 -34.69
CA ASP A 198 32.34 29.44 -33.40
C ASP A 198 32.24 30.97 -33.61
N HIS A 199 31.58 31.63 -32.67
CA HIS A 199 31.30 33.06 -32.79
C HIS A 199 31.31 33.73 -31.42
N CYS A 200 31.56 35.03 -31.41
CA CYS A 200 31.57 35.80 -30.19
C CYS A 200 30.14 36.05 -29.67
N GLU A 201 29.91 35.77 -28.40
CA GLU A 201 28.66 36.08 -27.70
C GLU A 201 28.94 36.92 -26.44
N GLY A 202 28.02 37.84 -26.12
CA GLY A 202 28.15 38.78 -25.00
C GLY A 202 28.69 40.16 -25.41
N GLU A 203 28.94 41.01 -24.40
CA GLU A 203 29.45 42.38 -24.58
C GLU A 203 30.46 42.73 -23.46
N GLY A 204 31.47 43.53 -23.79
CA GLY A 204 32.53 43.95 -22.87
C GLY A 204 33.29 42.75 -22.27
N LYS A 205 33.74 42.87 -21.00
CA LYS A 205 34.54 41.82 -20.33
C LYS A 205 33.82 40.47 -20.16
N ALA A 206 32.51 40.44 -20.35
CA ALA A 206 31.72 39.20 -20.29
C ALA A 206 31.63 38.48 -21.64
N ALA A 207 32.05 39.12 -22.74
CA ALA A 207 32.01 38.50 -24.05
C ALA A 207 33.06 37.38 -24.17
N SER A 208 32.68 36.27 -24.78
CA SER A 208 33.52 35.10 -24.98
C SER A 208 33.22 34.43 -26.31
N CYS A 209 34.19 33.67 -26.83
CA CYS A 209 33.96 32.79 -27.97
C CYS A 209 33.11 31.60 -27.53
N VAL A 210 31.97 31.37 -28.19
CA VAL A 210 31.09 30.23 -27.91
C VAL A 210 31.13 29.22 -29.05
N SER A 211 31.08 27.95 -28.66
CA SER A 211 31.15 26.80 -29.55
C SER A 211 29.99 26.77 -30.56
N GLY A 212 30.31 26.54 -31.83
CA GLY A 212 29.35 26.41 -32.92
C GLY A 212 28.68 25.02 -33.00
N THR A 213 28.41 24.57 -34.22
CA THR A 213 27.69 23.30 -34.46
C THR A 213 28.62 22.10 -34.22
N PRO A 214 28.23 21.10 -33.41
CA PRO A 214 29.03 19.91 -33.18
C PRO A 214 29.14 18.99 -34.41
N THR A 215 30.32 18.45 -34.67
CA THR A 215 30.57 17.41 -35.68
C THR A 215 29.86 16.10 -35.31
N GLN A 216 29.03 15.58 -36.22
CA GLN A 216 28.30 14.31 -36.02
C GLN A 216 29.10 13.11 -36.53
N CYS A 217 29.42 12.18 -35.63
CA CYS A 217 30.04 10.91 -35.98
C CYS A 217 28.99 9.86 -36.37
N GLN A 218 29.22 9.15 -37.48
CA GLN A 218 28.38 8.03 -37.89
C GLN A 218 28.43 6.92 -36.83
N GLN A 219 27.26 6.55 -36.31
CA GLN A 219 27.17 5.55 -35.25
C GLN A 219 27.02 4.12 -35.82
N PRO A 220 27.61 3.11 -35.17
CA PRO A 220 27.37 1.71 -35.52
C PRO A 220 25.92 1.30 -35.21
N GLY A 221 25.36 0.41 -36.02
CA GLY A 221 23.95 -0.01 -35.92
C GLY A 221 23.65 -1.03 -34.81
N ASN A 222 24.66 -1.69 -34.23
CA ASN A 222 24.47 -2.62 -33.13
C ASN A 222 24.68 -1.92 -31.77
N VAL A 223 23.87 -2.26 -30.76
CA VAL A 223 23.86 -1.57 -29.46
C VAL A 223 25.12 -1.84 -28.62
N CYS A 224 25.83 -2.95 -28.88
CA CYS A 224 27.03 -3.36 -28.15
C CYS A 224 28.34 -2.87 -28.76
N ALA A 225 28.29 -2.16 -29.87
CA ALA A 225 29.45 -1.55 -30.50
C ALA A 225 29.83 -0.27 -29.76
N ALA A 226 31.14 -0.01 -29.72
CA ALA A 226 31.71 1.24 -29.26
C ALA A 226 31.06 2.42 -30.01
N ARG A 227 30.49 3.37 -29.26
CA ARG A 227 29.95 4.60 -29.85
C ARG A 227 31.10 5.47 -30.36
N MET A 228 30.88 6.14 -31.49
CA MET A 228 31.88 7.02 -32.09
C MET A 228 31.75 8.42 -31.50
N ALA A 229 32.84 8.99 -31.00
CA ALA A 229 32.91 10.36 -30.48
C ALA A 229 33.97 11.18 -31.22
N CYS A 230 33.70 12.47 -31.41
CA CYS A 230 34.66 13.38 -32.03
C CYS A 230 35.71 13.80 -30.98
N GLN A 231 36.99 13.70 -31.32
CA GLN A 231 38.09 14.10 -30.45
C GLN A 231 38.37 15.62 -30.58
N PRO A 232 38.21 16.42 -29.50
CA PRO A 232 38.23 17.90 -29.57
C PRO A 232 39.49 18.53 -30.17
N THR A 233 40.64 17.85 -30.11
CA THR A 233 41.91 18.37 -30.63
C THR A 233 42.15 18.02 -32.10
N THR A 234 41.60 16.90 -32.60
CA THR A 234 41.88 16.39 -33.95
C THR A 234 40.70 16.51 -34.89
N GLY A 235 39.48 16.67 -34.37
CA GLY A 235 38.24 16.67 -35.16
C GLY A 235 37.88 15.30 -35.74
N LEU A 236 38.61 14.24 -35.37
CA LEU A 236 38.38 12.88 -35.89
C LEU A 236 37.38 12.10 -35.02
N CYS A 237 36.57 11.28 -35.67
CA CYS A 237 35.66 10.36 -35.00
C CYS A 237 36.40 9.09 -34.60
N GLU A 238 36.52 8.84 -33.29
CA GLU A 238 37.19 7.68 -32.73
C GLU A 238 36.20 6.79 -31.94
N PRO A 239 36.40 5.47 -31.92
CA PRO A 239 35.57 4.57 -31.12
C PRO A 239 35.85 4.76 -29.62
N GLY A 240 34.79 4.98 -28.85
CA GLY A 240 34.85 5.02 -27.39
C GLY A 240 34.94 3.63 -26.75
N ALA A 241 34.72 3.58 -25.43
CA ALA A 241 34.67 2.31 -24.71
C ALA A 241 33.48 1.44 -25.16
N LEU A 242 33.67 0.12 -25.13
CA LEU A 242 32.56 -0.82 -25.30
C LEU A 242 31.54 -0.63 -24.17
N PRO A 243 30.24 -0.61 -24.47
CA PRO A 243 29.19 -0.32 -23.49
C PRO A 243 28.88 -1.57 -22.63
N GLN A 244 29.87 -2.06 -21.87
CA GLN A 244 29.73 -3.26 -21.03
C GLN A 244 28.54 -3.14 -20.06
N GLY A 245 27.77 -4.22 -19.94
CA GLY A 245 26.61 -4.26 -19.04
C GLY A 245 25.37 -3.52 -19.56
N THR A 246 25.44 -2.90 -20.75
CA THR A 246 24.27 -2.25 -21.37
C THR A 246 23.25 -3.29 -21.76
N VAL A 247 21.99 -3.06 -21.39
CA VAL A 247 20.87 -3.94 -21.74
C VAL A 247 20.75 -4.05 -23.26
N CYS A 248 20.66 -5.27 -23.74
CA CYS A 248 20.47 -5.60 -25.14
C CYS A 248 19.57 -6.85 -25.22
N ASP A 249 19.28 -7.33 -26.43
CA ASP A 249 18.54 -8.57 -26.67
C ASP A 249 19.38 -9.40 -27.65
N ASP A 250 19.76 -10.62 -27.24
CA ASP A 250 20.56 -11.53 -28.07
C ASP A 250 19.70 -12.40 -29.01
N GLY A 251 18.38 -12.23 -28.94
CA GLY A 251 17.38 -12.95 -29.73
C GLY A 251 17.11 -14.38 -29.25
N ASN A 252 17.73 -14.83 -28.16
CA ASN A 252 17.53 -16.15 -27.58
C ASN A 252 16.53 -16.09 -26.42
N PRO A 253 15.30 -16.61 -26.56
CA PRO A 253 14.30 -16.56 -25.48
C PRO A 253 14.66 -17.43 -24.26
N CYS A 254 15.74 -18.23 -24.35
CA CYS A 254 16.31 -19.01 -23.25
C CYS A 254 17.47 -18.34 -22.52
N THR A 255 17.79 -17.08 -22.80
CA THR A 255 18.72 -16.27 -22.00
C THR A 255 17.95 -15.28 -21.12
N LEU A 256 18.56 -14.90 -20.00
CA LEU A 256 18.04 -13.96 -19.03
C LEU A 256 19.10 -12.91 -18.73
N GLY A 257 18.67 -11.65 -18.63
CA GLY A 257 19.55 -10.54 -18.26
C GLY A 257 20.57 -10.20 -19.33
N ASP A 258 20.16 -10.27 -20.59
CA ASP A 258 21.00 -9.98 -21.76
C ASP A 258 21.68 -8.61 -21.64
N ALA A 259 23.00 -8.64 -21.72
CA ALA A 259 23.82 -7.46 -21.59
C ALA A 259 25.04 -7.52 -22.52
N CYS A 260 25.51 -6.36 -22.94
CA CYS A 260 26.67 -6.25 -23.80
C CYS A 260 27.92 -6.74 -23.05
N SER A 261 28.58 -7.75 -23.62
CA SER A 261 29.85 -8.31 -23.15
C SER A 261 30.78 -8.53 -24.34
N ALA A 262 31.99 -7.99 -24.27
CA ALA A 262 33.01 -8.09 -25.34
C ALA A 262 32.49 -7.72 -26.76
N GLY A 263 31.55 -6.79 -26.87
CA GLY A 263 31.01 -6.33 -28.16
C GLY A 263 29.84 -7.16 -28.72
N ALA A 264 29.40 -8.21 -28.02
CA ALA A 264 28.22 -9.00 -28.36
C ALA A 264 27.15 -8.87 -27.27
N CYS A 265 25.88 -9.07 -27.65
CA CYS A 265 24.81 -9.23 -26.68
C CYS A 265 24.76 -10.70 -26.25
N ALA A 266 24.74 -10.96 -24.95
CA ALA A 266 24.57 -12.30 -24.40
C ALA A 266 23.94 -12.23 -23.00
N GLY A 267 23.09 -13.20 -22.67
CA GLY A 267 22.56 -13.38 -21.32
C GLY A 267 22.99 -14.67 -20.62
N THR A 268 22.44 -14.87 -19.43
CA THR A 268 22.62 -16.12 -18.66
C THR A 268 21.59 -17.15 -19.07
N GLU A 269 21.97 -18.43 -19.19
CA GLU A 269 21.04 -19.48 -19.60
C GLU A 269 19.91 -19.67 -18.57
N ARG A 270 18.67 -19.63 -19.05
CA ARG A 270 17.46 -19.86 -18.26
C ARG A 270 17.46 -21.28 -17.74
N GLN A 271 17.44 -21.42 -16.42
CA GLN A 271 17.21 -22.71 -15.77
C GLN A 271 15.72 -23.03 -15.75
N CYS A 272 15.37 -24.23 -16.15
CA CYS A 272 14.02 -24.74 -16.00
C CYS A 272 13.78 -25.16 -14.56
N ALA A 273 12.70 -24.65 -13.95
CA ALA A 273 12.26 -25.09 -12.64
C ALA A 273 11.91 -26.59 -12.67
N ALA A 274 11.94 -27.23 -11.50
CA ALA A 274 11.56 -28.63 -11.41
C ALA A 274 10.12 -28.85 -11.92
N GLY A 275 9.93 -29.78 -12.86
CA GLY A 275 8.60 -30.13 -13.35
C GLY A 275 7.72 -30.69 -12.22
N SER A 276 6.44 -30.32 -12.20
CA SER A 276 5.47 -30.79 -11.21
C SER A 276 4.69 -32.04 -11.63
N ASP A 277 4.90 -32.50 -12.87
CA ASP A 277 4.21 -33.65 -13.46
C ASP A 277 4.92 -34.94 -13.04
N ILE A 278 4.21 -35.80 -12.31
CA ILE A 278 4.73 -37.05 -11.75
C ILE A 278 5.23 -38.03 -12.83
N CYS A 279 4.78 -37.87 -14.08
CA CYS A 279 5.17 -38.70 -15.22
C CYS A 279 6.15 -38.02 -16.16
N ARG A 280 6.84 -36.97 -15.70
CA ARG A 280 7.93 -36.31 -16.44
C ARG A 280 9.17 -36.18 -15.58
N GLU A 281 10.33 -36.10 -16.23
CA GLU A 281 11.60 -35.83 -15.55
C GLU A 281 11.55 -34.49 -14.83
N SER A 282 12.19 -34.39 -13.67
CA SER A 282 12.22 -33.14 -12.89
C SER A 282 13.05 -32.05 -13.56
N GLY A 283 14.09 -32.41 -14.33
CA GLY A 283 14.92 -31.46 -15.08
C GLY A 283 14.34 -31.17 -16.46
N GLY A 284 13.96 -29.91 -16.71
CA GLY A 284 13.54 -29.45 -18.04
C GLY A 284 14.70 -28.86 -18.85
N THR A 285 14.61 -28.89 -20.17
CA THR A 285 15.53 -28.14 -21.06
C THR A 285 14.76 -26.99 -21.71
N CYS A 286 15.35 -25.79 -21.76
CA CYS A 286 14.71 -24.65 -22.42
C CYS A 286 14.79 -24.79 -23.95
N ASN A 287 13.63 -24.71 -24.60
CA ASN A 287 13.48 -24.72 -26.04
C ASN A 287 13.86 -23.37 -26.64
N ARG A 288 14.91 -23.31 -27.46
CA ARG A 288 15.46 -22.07 -28.03
C ARG A 288 14.53 -21.35 -29.00
N ASP A 289 13.55 -22.04 -29.59
CA ASP A 289 12.60 -21.42 -30.53
C ASP A 289 11.40 -20.79 -29.80
N THR A 290 10.98 -21.40 -28.68
CA THR A 290 9.74 -21.00 -27.98
C THR A 290 9.98 -20.37 -26.60
N GLY A 291 11.18 -20.47 -26.03
CA GLY A 291 11.51 -20.04 -24.67
C GLY A 291 10.83 -20.85 -23.56
N ARG A 292 10.24 -22.01 -23.87
CA ARG A 292 9.51 -22.86 -22.92
C ARG A 292 10.38 -24.01 -22.43
N CYS A 293 10.13 -24.48 -21.21
CA CYS A 293 10.80 -25.65 -20.66
C CYS A 293 10.12 -26.93 -21.13
N ASP A 294 10.86 -27.77 -21.84
CA ASP A 294 10.43 -29.09 -22.27
C ASP A 294 10.91 -30.14 -21.26
N TYR A 295 9.98 -30.96 -20.77
CA TYR A 295 10.23 -32.03 -19.82
C TYR A 295 9.96 -33.39 -20.47
N LYS A 296 10.98 -34.24 -20.47
CA LYS A 296 10.90 -35.56 -21.09
C LYS A 296 9.96 -36.48 -20.29
N PRO A 297 9.04 -37.21 -20.94
CA PRO A 297 8.22 -38.22 -20.28
C PRO A 297 9.05 -39.31 -19.59
N LEU A 298 8.59 -39.75 -18.42
CA LEU A 298 9.09 -40.95 -17.77
C LEU A 298 8.60 -42.21 -18.51
N PRO A 299 9.36 -43.32 -18.45
CA PRO A 299 8.97 -44.57 -19.10
C PRO A 299 7.67 -45.14 -18.52
N ASP A 300 7.01 -45.99 -19.30
CA ASP A 300 5.72 -46.63 -18.98
C ASP A 300 5.75 -47.59 -17.77
N THR A 301 6.93 -47.78 -17.18
CA THR A 301 7.15 -48.58 -15.98
C THR A 301 7.22 -47.74 -14.71
N ALA A 302 7.29 -46.41 -14.82
CA ALA A 302 7.32 -45.51 -13.68
C ALA A 302 5.97 -45.54 -12.94
N THR A 303 6.02 -45.68 -11.62
CA THR A 303 4.84 -45.65 -10.76
C THR A 303 4.33 -44.23 -10.62
N CYS A 304 3.01 -44.06 -10.72
CA CYS A 304 2.32 -42.82 -10.44
C CYS A 304 0.96 -43.14 -9.78
N ASP A 305 0.13 -42.13 -9.53
CA ASP A 305 -1.24 -42.28 -9.02
C ASP A 305 -2.14 -41.39 -9.89
N ASP A 306 -3.12 -41.98 -10.58
CA ASP A 306 -4.04 -41.25 -11.46
C ASP A 306 -5.28 -40.71 -10.72
N ALA A 307 -5.31 -40.90 -9.39
CA ALA A 307 -6.36 -40.55 -8.45
C ALA A 307 -7.71 -41.26 -8.71
N LEU A 308 -7.75 -42.29 -9.55
CA LEU A 308 -8.94 -43.12 -9.74
C LEU A 308 -8.83 -44.37 -8.84
N ALA A 309 -9.78 -44.56 -7.92
CA ALA A 309 -9.68 -45.65 -6.95
C ALA A 309 -9.89 -47.05 -7.57
N CYS A 310 -10.57 -47.13 -8.72
CA CYS A 310 -10.86 -48.37 -9.42
C CYS A 310 -9.79 -48.80 -10.43
N THR A 311 -8.73 -48.03 -10.62
CA THR A 311 -7.62 -48.37 -11.50
C THR A 311 -6.44 -48.90 -10.68
N THR A 312 -5.82 -49.99 -11.12
CA THR A 312 -4.58 -50.51 -10.53
C THR A 312 -3.93 -51.58 -11.42
N PRO A 313 -2.60 -51.61 -11.56
CA PRO A 313 -1.64 -50.65 -11.02
C PRO A 313 -1.54 -49.38 -11.89
N ASP A 314 -1.19 -48.26 -11.27
CA ASP A 314 -1.06 -46.96 -11.94
C ASP A 314 0.36 -46.71 -12.41
N ARG A 315 0.52 -46.39 -13.69
CA ARG A 315 1.81 -46.22 -14.35
C ARG A 315 1.78 -45.05 -15.31
N CYS A 316 2.95 -44.47 -15.55
CA CYS A 316 3.08 -43.53 -16.65
C CYS A 316 2.80 -44.23 -17.98
N ASP A 317 2.34 -43.50 -18.98
CA ASP A 317 2.03 -44.04 -20.32
C ASP A 317 3.19 -43.89 -21.33
N GLY A 318 4.32 -43.34 -20.90
CA GLY A 318 5.45 -42.99 -21.78
C GLY A 318 5.28 -41.69 -22.57
N ASN A 319 4.11 -41.05 -22.54
CA ASN A 319 3.84 -39.72 -23.13
C ASN A 319 3.70 -38.62 -22.07
N GLY A 320 3.78 -39.00 -20.80
CA GLY A 320 3.77 -38.11 -19.64
C GLY A 320 2.37 -37.95 -19.05
N ALA A 321 1.48 -38.91 -19.22
CA ALA A 321 0.26 -39.03 -18.46
C ALA A 321 0.38 -40.18 -17.45
N CYS A 322 -0.21 -40.00 -16.28
CA CYS A 322 -0.42 -41.11 -15.35
C CYS A 322 -1.73 -41.81 -15.69
N VAL A 323 -1.69 -43.12 -15.90
CA VAL A 323 -2.85 -43.95 -16.25
C VAL A 323 -2.82 -45.26 -15.48
N GLY A 324 -3.97 -45.71 -15.01
CA GLY A 324 -4.11 -47.03 -14.39
C GLY A 324 -4.92 -48.01 -15.23
N THR A 325 -4.82 -49.29 -14.88
CA THR A 325 -5.57 -50.37 -15.53
C THR A 325 -6.96 -50.50 -14.88
N PRO A 326 -8.07 -50.31 -15.62
CA PRO A 326 -9.40 -50.39 -15.04
C PRO A 326 -9.72 -51.76 -14.47
N THR A 327 -10.24 -51.79 -13.24
CA THR A 327 -10.74 -53.03 -12.61
C THR A 327 -12.26 -53.08 -12.62
N ALA A 328 -12.84 -54.25 -12.32
CA ALA A 328 -14.30 -54.39 -12.22
C ALA A 328 -14.82 -53.62 -11.01
N CYS A 329 -15.90 -52.85 -11.20
CA CYS A 329 -16.58 -52.21 -10.09
C CYS A 329 -17.07 -53.24 -9.07
N ALA A 330 -16.98 -52.89 -7.78
CA ALA A 330 -17.56 -53.69 -6.73
C ALA A 330 -19.08 -53.88 -6.96
N ALA A 331 -19.62 -55.00 -6.46
CA ALA A 331 -21.05 -55.23 -6.52
C ALA A 331 -21.79 -54.09 -5.80
N PRO A 332 -22.81 -53.47 -6.43
CA PRO A 332 -23.54 -52.38 -5.81
C PRO A 332 -24.31 -52.85 -4.58
N ALA A 333 -24.52 -51.94 -3.62
CA ALA A 333 -25.45 -52.19 -2.51
C ALA A 333 -26.85 -52.53 -3.04
N GLN A 334 -27.66 -53.24 -2.25
CA GLN A 334 -28.92 -53.86 -2.67
C GLN A 334 -29.90 -52.95 -3.44
N CYS A 335 -29.95 -51.65 -3.15
CA CYS A 335 -30.84 -50.65 -3.75
C CYS A 335 -30.15 -49.78 -4.82
N LEU A 336 -28.89 -50.06 -5.12
CA LEU A 336 -28.09 -49.35 -6.10
C LEU A 336 -27.86 -50.23 -7.33
N ARG A 337 -27.55 -49.57 -8.44
CA ARG A 337 -26.98 -50.18 -9.64
C ARG A 337 -25.73 -49.41 -10.07
N ILE A 338 -24.92 -50.04 -10.92
CA ILE A 338 -23.76 -49.36 -11.53
C ILE A 338 -24.30 -48.33 -12.52
N ALA A 339 -23.95 -47.07 -12.30
CA ALA A 339 -24.24 -45.93 -13.16
C ALA A 339 -23.12 -45.69 -14.18
N GLN A 340 -21.87 -45.97 -13.77
CA GLN A 340 -20.68 -45.84 -14.60
C GLN A 340 -19.70 -46.94 -14.23
N VAL A 341 -19.20 -47.65 -15.25
CA VAL A 341 -18.14 -48.65 -15.11
C VAL A 341 -16.79 -47.96 -15.03
N CYS A 342 -15.82 -48.61 -14.38
CA CYS A 342 -14.44 -48.14 -14.36
C CYS A 342 -13.87 -48.06 -15.78
N THR A 343 -13.17 -46.97 -16.08
CA THR A 343 -12.41 -46.77 -17.32
C THR A 343 -11.07 -46.12 -16.99
N THR A 344 -10.20 -45.96 -17.99
CA THR A 344 -8.89 -45.31 -17.82
C THR A 344 -8.98 -43.82 -17.46
N GLY A 345 -10.17 -43.21 -17.55
CA GLY A 345 -10.36 -41.80 -17.21
C GLY A 345 -11.54 -41.54 -16.28
N ALA A 346 -12.15 -42.58 -15.70
CA ALA A 346 -13.34 -42.41 -14.87
C ALA A 346 -13.54 -43.55 -13.87
N ASP A 347 -13.85 -43.18 -12.63
CA ASP A 347 -14.10 -44.11 -11.54
C ASP A 347 -15.50 -44.78 -11.63
N CYS A 348 -15.70 -45.84 -10.86
CA CYS A 348 -16.98 -46.49 -10.65
C CYS A 348 -17.98 -45.53 -9.99
N ARG A 349 -19.16 -45.39 -10.58
CA ARG A 349 -20.26 -44.61 -10.00
C ARG A 349 -21.49 -45.49 -9.80
N TYR A 350 -22.16 -45.32 -8.67
CA TYR A 350 -23.39 -46.02 -8.32
C TYR A 350 -24.56 -45.03 -8.23
N GLU A 351 -25.75 -45.49 -8.57
CA GLU A 351 -26.98 -44.71 -8.44
C GLU A 351 -28.15 -45.56 -7.97
N ALA A 352 -29.22 -44.91 -7.49
CA ALA A 352 -30.44 -45.58 -7.07
C ALA A 352 -31.00 -46.42 -8.24
N ASP A 353 -31.31 -47.67 -7.98
CA ASP A 353 -31.90 -48.56 -8.99
C ASP A 353 -33.42 -48.33 -9.07
N PRO A 354 -33.95 -47.71 -10.15
CA PRO A 354 -35.37 -47.42 -10.25
C PRO A 354 -36.22 -48.70 -10.31
N ALA A 355 -35.66 -49.82 -10.77
CA ALA A 355 -36.35 -51.10 -10.81
C ALA A 355 -36.56 -51.70 -9.41
N LYS A 356 -35.80 -51.22 -8.42
CA LYS A 356 -35.90 -51.68 -7.03
C LYS A 356 -36.68 -50.73 -6.13
N LEU A 357 -37.15 -49.59 -6.62
CA LEU A 357 -37.95 -48.66 -5.82
C LEU A 357 -39.14 -49.37 -5.17
N ASN A 358 -39.33 -49.19 -3.87
CA ASN A 358 -40.35 -49.85 -3.03
C ASN A 358 -40.26 -51.38 -2.96
N THR A 359 -39.20 -52.00 -3.50
CA THR A 359 -38.96 -53.44 -3.33
C THR A 359 -38.32 -53.72 -1.97
N PRO A 360 -38.52 -54.92 -1.40
CA PRO A 360 -37.95 -55.30 -0.11
C PRO A 360 -36.42 -55.25 -0.10
N CYS A 361 -35.87 -54.79 1.02
CA CYS A 361 -34.44 -54.73 1.28
C CYS A 361 -34.16 -54.94 2.78
N THR A 362 -32.91 -55.21 3.14
CA THR A 362 -32.49 -55.37 4.54
C THR A 362 -31.67 -54.15 4.97
N ALA A 363 -32.18 -53.34 5.88
CA ALA A 363 -31.46 -52.16 6.37
C ALA A 363 -30.14 -52.58 7.04
N SER A 364 -29.21 -51.63 7.20
CA SER A 364 -27.92 -51.89 7.87
C SER A 364 -28.06 -52.44 9.30
N THR A 365 -29.20 -52.17 9.96
CA THR A 365 -29.55 -52.72 11.28
C THR A 365 -30.12 -54.14 11.25
N GLY A 366 -30.21 -54.75 10.06
CA GLY A 366 -30.88 -56.02 9.80
C GLY A 366 -32.40 -55.92 9.71
N ALA A 367 -32.99 -54.75 9.97
CA ALA A 367 -34.44 -54.59 9.94
C ALA A 367 -34.98 -54.67 8.50
N PRO A 368 -36.17 -55.27 8.28
CA PRO A 368 -36.79 -55.27 6.97
C PRO A 368 -37.15 -53.84 6.56
N GLY A 369 -36.93 -53.51 5.31
CA GLY A 369 -37.24 -52.21 4.74
C GLY A 369 -37.53 -52.27 3.25
N VAL A 370 -37.58 -51.09 2.64
CA VAL A 370 -37.75 -50.93 1.20
C VAL A 370 -36.75 -49.95 0.62
N CYS A 371 -36.41 -50.13 -0.65
CA CYS A 371 -35.53 -49.21 -1.35
C CYS A 371 -36.22 -47.88 -1.61
N LEU A 372 -35.58 -46.79 -1.20
CA LEU A 372 -36.03 -45.41 -1.40
C LEU A 372 -35.50 -44.86 -2.73
N PRO A 373 -36.07 -43.75 -3.24
CA PRO A 373 -35.56 -43.05 -4.43
C PRO A 373 -34.10 -42.61 -4.33
N THR A 374 -33.58 -42.47 -3.10
CA THR A 374 -32.18 -42.12 -2.83
C THR A 374 -31.21 -43.29 -3.00
N GLY A 375 -31.70 -44.51 -3.22
CA GLY A 375 -30.88 -45.73 -3.22
C GLY A 375 -30.55 -46.23 -1.80
N ALA A 376 -31.10 -45.60 -0.77
CA ALA A 376 -31.04 -46.09 0.60
C ALA A 376 -32.07 -47.19 0.83
N CYS A 377 -31.70 -48.19 1.63
CA CYS A 377 -32.66 -49.14 2.19
C CYS A 377 -33.12 -48.62 3.55
N SER A 378 -34.42 -48.37 3.72
CA SER A 378 -34.95 -47.90 5.00
C SER A 378 -36.18 -48.70 5.44
N PRO A 379 -36.34 -48.95 6.76
CA PRO A 379 -37.50 -49.68 7.27
C PRO A 379 -38.84 -48.99 6.99
N PHE A 380 -38.87 -47.66 6.88
CA PHE A 380 -40.09 -46.91 6.56
C PHE A 380 -39.95 -46.22 5.19
N PRO A 381 -40.96 -46.30 4.30
CA PRO A 381 -40.93 -45.65 2.99
C PRO A 381 -41.13 -44.13 3.05
N TYR A 382 -41.27 -43.56 4.24
CA TYR A 382 -41.53 -42.14 4.49
C TYR A 382 -40.76 -41.68 5.73
N PRO A 383 -40.45 -40.36 5.83
CA PRO A 383 -39.79 -39.82 7.02
C PRO A 383 -40.70 -39.89 8.25
N THR A 384 -40.18 -40.45 9.34
CA THR A 384 -40.85 -40.57 10.64
C THR A 384 -40.62 -39.34 11.49
N SER A 385 -41.64 -38.85 12.21
CA SER A 385 -41.56 -37.56 12.89
C SER A 385 -40.76 -37.55 14.19
N ASN A 386 -40.87 -38.58 15.04
CA ASN A 386 -40.30 -38.56 16.40
C ASN A 386 -39.14 -39.54 16.63
N PHE A 387 -38.77 -40.35 15.64
CA PHE A 387 -37.72 -41.36 15.76
C PHE A 387 -37.03 -41.61 14.43
N ASP A 388 -35.79 -42.10 14.45
CA ASP A 388 -35.09 -42.61 13.26
C ASP A 388 -35.17 -44.14 13.22
N PRO A 389 -35.91 -44.74 12.26
CA PRO A 389 -36.07 -46.19 12.15
C PRO A 389 -34.75 -46.91 11.86
N ASN A 390 -33.77 -46.23 11.26
CA ASN A 390 -32.48 -46.83 10.91
C ASN A 390 -31.54 -46.97 12.12
N THR A 391 -31.97 -46.55 13.31
CA THR A 391 -31.24 -46.76 14.59
C THR A 391 -31.79 -47.93 15.41
N ILE A 392 -32.79 -48.64 14.88
CA ILE A 392 -33.50 -49.70 15.60
C ILE A 392 -33.02 -51.04 15.06
N ALA A 393 -32.44 -51.85 15.95
CA ALA A 393 -31.91 -53.16 15.61
C ALA A 393 -33.04 -54.15 15.32
N ALA A 394 -32.85 -55.03 14.33
CA ALA A 394 -33.82 -56.09 14.02
C ALA A 394 -34.22 -56.93 15.24
N ALA A 395 -33.27 -57.19 16.13
CA ALA A 395 -33.49 -57.99 17.34
C ALA A 395 -34.47 -57.33 18.34
N ASP A 396 -34.56 -56.00 18.35
CA ASP A 396 -35.45 -55.25 19.25
C ASP A 396 -36.91 -55.21 18.75
N ILE A 397 -37.15 -55.65 17.52
CA ILE A 397 -38.44 -55.58 16.84
C ILE A 397 -39.17 -56.91 17.01
N GLN A 398 -40.10 -56.97 17.96
CA GLN A 398 -40.90 -58.16 18.26
C GLN A 398 -42.39 -57.89 18.02
N GLY A 399 -43.22 -58.92 17.80
CA GLY A 399 -44.67 -58.72 17.65
C GLY A 399 -45.32 -58.33 18.97
N LEU A 400 -46.17 -57.31 19.01
CA LEU A 400 -46.96 -57.00 20.20
C LEU A 400 -48.29 -57.75 20.14
N LYS A 401 -48.42 -58.78 20.98
CA LYS A 401 -49.60 -59.65 21.07
C LYS A 401 -50.25 -59.59 22.44
N THR A 402 -51.53 -59.26 22.50
CA THR A 402 -52.31 -59.25 23.75
C THR A 402 -53.48 -60.22 23.71
N THR A 403 -53.85 -60.82 24.84
CA THR A 403 -55.00 -61.76 24.94
C THR A 403 -56.27 -61.12 25.49
N GLY A 404 -56.21 -59.85 25.90
CA GLY A 404 -57.32 -59.13 26.51
C GLY A 404 -56.97 -57.67 26.79
N ASN A 405 -57.78 -57.01 27.62
CA ASN A 405 -57.57 -55.61 27.97
C ASN A 405 -56.29 -55.43 28.80
N VAL A 406 -55.42 -54.50 28.38
CA VAL A 406 -54.15 -54.25 29.05
C VAL A 406 -53.85 -52.77 29.13
N THR A 407 -53.18 -52.36 30.21
CA THR A 407 -52.64 -51.02 30.39
C THR A 407 -51.12 -51.06 30.30
N PHE A 408 -50.53 -50.18 29.49
CA PHE A 408 -49.11 -49.87 29.50
C PHE A 408 -48.88 -48.57 30.26
N ASN A 409 -48.07 -48.62 31.32
CA ASN A 409 -47.66 -47.43 32.05
C ASN A 409 -46.29 -46.97 31.54
N SER A 410 -46.25 -45.79 30.95
CA SER A 410 -45.06 -45.22 30.32
C SER A 410 -43.99 -44.74 31.32
N ASP A 411 -44.35 -44.58 32.59
CA ASP A 411 -43.41 -44.14 33.65
C ASP A 411 -42.68 -45.33 34.26
N THR A 412 -43.42 -46.41 34.51
CA THR A 412 -42.86 -47.65 35.06
C THR A 412 -42.41 -48.64 33.98
N LEU A 413 -42.83 -48.42 32.73
CA LEU A 413 -42.54 -49.26 31.56
C LEU A 413 -43.04 -50.70 31.74
N THR A 414 -44.18 -50.83 32.42
CA THR A 414 -44.80 -52.12 32.76
C THR A 414 -46.19 -52.27 32.16
N TRP A 415 -46.58 -53.54 31.98
CA TRP A 415 -47.89 -53.96 31.50
C TRP A 415 -48.75 -54.44 32.68
N ASN A 416 -50.02 -54.07 32.69
CA ASN A 416 -50.98 -54.51 33.71
C ASN A 416 -52.32 -54.92 33.07
N PRO A 417 -52.80 -56.17 33.27
CA PRO A 417 -52.12 -57.28 33.94
C PRO A 417 -50.89 -57.79 33.16
N ALA A 418 -49.79 -58.08 33.85
CA ALA A 418 -48.51 -58.45 33.23
C ALA A 418 -48.58 -59.68 32.31
N GLY A 419 -49.47 -60.64 32.61
CA GLY A 419 -49.67 -61.86 31.82
C GLY A 419 -50.54 -61.69 30.56
N THR A 420 -51.10 -60.51 30.32
CA THR A 420 -51.97 -60.25 29.16
C THR A 420 -51.16 -60.08 27.87
N VAL A 421 -49.90 -59.70 27.99
CA VAL A 421 -48.96 -59.59 26.87
C VAL A 421 -48.14 -60.86 26.79
N GLN A 422 -48.31 -61.62 25.71
CA GLN A 422 -47.78 -62.99 25.61
C GLN A 422 -46.25 -63.06 25.65
N ASN A 423 -45.57 -61.99 25.22
CA ASN A 423 -44.13 -61.92 25.05
C ASN A 423 -43.51 -60.65 25.68
N SER A 424 -44.06 -60.18 26.80
CA SER A 424 -43.65 -58.94 27.46
C SER A 424 -42.15 -58.81 27.73
N ALA A 425 -41.46 -59.90 28.06
CA ALA A 425 -40.01 -59.91 28.31
C ALA A 425 -39.15 -59.67 27.05
N GLN A 426 -39.70 -59.97 25.87
CA GLN A 426 -39.01 -59.82 24.58
C GLN A 426 -39.27 -58.44 23.96
N LEU A 427 -40.38 -57.77 24.33
CA LEU A 427 -40.67 -56.42 23.87
C LEU A 427 -39.65 -55.44 24.46
N LYS A 428 -39.00 -54.69 23.57
CA LYS A 428 -38.08 -53.62 23.94
C LYS A 428 -38.77 -52.27 23.82
N TYR A 429 -38.20 -51.27 24.49
CA TYR A 429 -38.59 -49.89 24.36
C TYR A 429 -37.33 -49.02 24.21
N LYS A 430 -37.49 -47.84 23.62
CA LYS A 430 -36.49 -46.78 23.62
C LYS A 430 -37.08 -45.52 24.24
N ILE A 431 -36.27 -44.79 25.00
CA ILE A 431 -36.62 -43.47 25.48
C ILE A 431 -36.09 -42.45 24.47
N LEU A 432 -36.97 -41.60 23.95
CA LEU A 432 -36.67 -40.63 22.92
C LEU A 432 -36.77 -39.21 23.50
N PRO A 433 -35.64 -38.49 23.58
CA PRO A 433 -35.65 -37.09 23.99
C PRO A 433 -36.50 -36.24 23.04
N GLN A 434 -37.32 -35.35 23.59
CA GLN A 434 -38.21 -34.48 22.80
C GLN A 434 -37.79 -33.00 22.81
N GLY A 435 -36.65 -32.68 23.43
CA GLY A 435 -36.15 -31.32 23.59
C GLY A 435 -36.19 -30.85 25.05
N THR A 436 -35.62 -29.68 25.30
CA THR A 436 -35.47 -29.13 26.66
C THR A 436 -36.83 -28.75 27.25
N GLY A 437 -37.08 -29.19 28.50
CA GLY A 437 -38.33 -28.88 29.20
C GLY A 437 -39.56 -29.66 28.72
N VAL A 438 -39.36 -30.70 27.89
CA VAL A 438 -40.43 -31.62 27.45
C VAL A 438 -40.08 -33.03 27.92
N THR A 439 -41.06 -33.74 28.47
CA THR A 439 -40.87 -35.13 28.89
C THR A 439 -40.57 -36.03 27.68
N ASP A 440 -39.58 -36.92 27.82
CA ASP A 440 -39.21 -37.89 26.79
C ASP A 440 -40.38 -38.79 26.37
N ALA A 441 -40.39 -39.23 25.11
CA ALA A 441 -41.35 -40.21 24.61
C ALA A 441 -40.85 -41.65 24.83
N VAL A 442 -41.79 -42.59 24.98
CA VAL A 442 -41.50 -44.03 24.96
C VAL A 442 -41.82 -44.57 23.58
N LEU A 443 -40.81 -45.09 22.89
CA LEU A 443 -40.95 -45.80 21.63
C LEU A 443 -41.03 -47.30 21.85
N LEU A 444 -42.07 -47.92 21.32
CA LEU A 444 -42.26 -49.37 21.22
C LEU A 444 -42.07 -49.80 19.75
N PRO A 445 -40.88 -50.28 19.37
CA PRO A 445 -40.66 -50.87 18.05
C PRO A 445 -41.23 -52.28 18.01
N VAL A 446 -42.15 -52.54 17.07
CA VAL A 446 -42.84 -53.83 16.97
C VAL A 446 -42.92 -54.32 15.53
N ALA A 447 -42.90 -55.63 15.33
CA ALA A 447 -43.04 -56.23 14.00
C ALA A 447 -44.50 -56.19 13.51
N THR A 448 -45.43 -56.40 14.44
CA THR A 448 -46.88 -56.46 14.21
C THR A 448 -47.60 -55.94 15.45
N LEU A 449 -48.84 -55.47 15.26
CA LEU A 449 -49.73 -55.04 16.33
C LEU A 449 -51.01 -55.90 16.29
N ASP A 450 -51.12 -56.85 17.22
CA ASP A 450 -52.21 -57.82 17.31
C ASP A 450 -52.83 -57.76 18.71
N LEU A 451 -53.96 -57.06 18.81
CA LEU A 451 -54.60 -56.76 20.09
C LEU A 451 -55.81 -57.69 20.31
N GLY A 452 -55.79 -58.46 21.39
CA GLY A 452 -56.91 -59.29 21.84
C GLY A 452 -57.94 -58.55 22.69
N GLY A 453 -57.65 -57.31 23.08
CA GLY A 453 -58.54 -56.41 23.82
C GLY A 453 -58.04 -54.96 23.77
N SER A 454 -58.67 -54.06 24.51
CA SER A 454 -58.30 -52.64 24.49
C SER A 454 -56.90 -52.41 25.07
N LEU A 455 -56.10 -51.56 24.41
CA LEU A 455 -54.81 -51.09 24.92
C LEU A 455 -54.96 -49.69 25.53
N THR A 456 -54.77 -49.58 26.84
CA THR A 456 -54.78 -48.29 27.56
C THR A 456 -53.35 -47.82 27.83
N LEU A 457 -53.07 -46.55 27.59
CA LEU A 457 -51.76 -45.92 27.74
C LEU A 457 -51.86 -44.84 28.81
N VAL A 458 -51.07 -44.97 29.88
CA VAL A 458 -51.04 -44.04 31.01
C VAL A 458 -49.60 -43.63 31.33
N GLY A 459 -49.43 -42.54 32.09
CA GLY A 459 -48.14 -42.06 32.58
C GLY A 459 -47.78 -40.67 32.06
N ALA A 460 -46.64 -40.14 32.50
CA ALA A 460 -46.18 -38.81 32.14
C ALA A 460 -45.53 -38.75 30.75
N ARG A 461 -45.12 -39.89 30.18
CA ARG A 461 -44.44 -39.96 28.87
C ARG A 461 -45.42 -40.30 27.75
N PRO A 462 -45.42 -39.56 26.62
CA PRO A 462 -46.19 -39.95 25.45
C PRO A 462 -45.64 -41.25 24.86
N VAL A 463 -46.50 -42.01 24.17
CA VAL A 463 -46.16 -43.33 23.65
C VAL A 463 -46.19 -43.33 22.12
N ILE A 464 -45.11 -43.82 21.52
CA ILE A 464 -44.97 -44.02 20.08
C ILE A 464 -44.93 -45.53 19.83
N VAL A 465 -45.80 -46.04 18.96
CA VAL A 465 -45.73 -47.43 18.48
C VAL A 465 -45.26 -47.38 17.03
N ALA A 466 -44.06 -47.90 16.78
CA ALA A 466 -43.48 -48.02 15.45
C ALA A 466 -43.60 -49.46 14.96
N VAL A 467 -44.50 -49.70 14.03
CA VAL A 467 -44.75 -51.01 13.45
C VAL A 467 -43.91 -51.17 12.19
N PHE A 468 -42.90 -52.03 12.23
CA PHE A 468 -41.99 -52.37 11.12
C PHE A 468 -42.62 -53.35 10.10
N GLY A 469 -43.90 -53.67 10.30
CA GLY A 469 -44.69 -54.51 9.41
C GLY A 469 -46.06 -53.92 9.13
N ASP A 470 -47.07 -54.79 9.01
CA ASP A 470 -48.47 -54.38 8.92
C ASP A 470 -49.06 -54.18 10.32
N ALA A 471 -50.03 -53.27 10.42
CA ALA A 471 -50.77 -53.02 11.65
C ALA A 471 -52.27 -53.11 11.40
N VAL A 472 -52.97 -53.88 12.23
CA VAL A 472 -54.43 -53.98 12.22
C VAL A 472 -54.97 -53.50 13.57
N VAL A 473 -55.56 -52.30 13.59
CA VAL A 473 -56.18 -51.73 14.79
C VAL A 473 -57.64 -52.17 14.84
N ASN A 474 -57.84 -53.42 15.25
CA ASN A 474 -59.14 -54.08 15.42
C ASN A 474 -59.69 -53.99 16.85
N GLN A 475 -58.91 -53.42 17.78
CA GLN A 475 -59.31 -53.12 19.16
C GLN A 475 -59.06 -51.64 19.48
N PRO A 476 -59.78 -51.08 20.46
CA PRO A 476 -59.55 -49.69 20.86
C PRO A 476 -58.17 -49.45 21.46
N ILE A 477 -57.55 -48.32 21.12
CA ILE A 477 -56.34 -47.81 21.77
C ILE A 477 -56.68 -46.49 22.48
N PHE A 478 -56.44 -46.43 23.79
CA PHE A 478 -56.83 -45.33 24.65
C PHE A 478 -55.60 -44.67 25.29
N ALA A 479 -55.30 -43.45 24.89
CA ALA A 479 -54.40 -42.54 25.63
C ALA A 479 -55.23 -41.43 26.31
N ASN A 480 -56.45 -41.74 26.73
CA ASN A 480 -57.37 -40.74 27.27
C ASN A 480 -56.99 -40.35 28.71
N GLY A 481 -57.25 -39.09 29.05
CA GLY A 481 -57.32 -38.67 30.44
C GLY A 481 -58.62 -39.10 31.08
N THR A 482 -58.58 -39.33 32.39
CA THR A 482 -59.75 -39.42 33.25
C THR A 482 -59.89 -38.17 34.09
N THR A 483 -60.80 -38.17 35.06
CA THR A 483 -60.99 -37.06 35.99
C THR A 483 -59.76 -36.82 36.87
N THR A 484 -59.03 -37.88 37.21
CA THR A 484 -57.92 -37.83 38.18
C THR A 484 -56.60 -38.39 37.66
N VAL A 485 -56.63 -39.13 36.54
CA VAL A 485 -55.45 -39.73 35.92
C VAL A 485 -55.26 -39.12 34.54
N ALA A 486 -54.12 -38.48 34.35
CA ALA A 486 -53.71 -37.94 33.06
C ALA A 486 -53.53 -39.03 32.01
N GLY A 487 -53.85 -38.72 30.75
CA GLY A 487 -53.46 -39.58 29.63
C GLY A 487 -51.94 -39.59 29.46
N ALA A 488 -51.40 -40.65 28.83
CA ALA A 488 -49.97 -40.76 28.56
C ALA A 488 -49.40 -39.49 27.91
N GLY A 489 -48.45 -38.80 28.54
CA GLY A 489 -47.86 -37.57 27.98
C GLY A 489 -48.66 -36.27 28.15
N ALA A 490 -49.74 -36.27 28.95
CA ALA A 490 -50.48 -35.06 29.28
C ALA A 490 -49.68 -34.10 30.18
N HIS A 491 -50.23 -32.90 30.40
CA HIS A 491 -49.73 -31.88 31.34
C HIS A 491 -48.35 -31.28 31.01
N GLN A 492 -47.85 -31.48 29.79
CA GLN A 492 -46.58 -30.91 29.34
C GLN A 492 -46.80 -29.50 28.80
N GLN A 493 -45.96 -28.51 29.18
CA GLN A 493 -45.92 -27.16 28.58
C GLN A 493 -47.26 -26.39 28.55
N CYS A 494 -48.06 -26.50 29.61
CA CYS A 494 -49.45 -26.08 29.53
C CYS A 494 -49.71 -24.57 29.54
N GLY A 495 -48.96 -23.76 30.27
CA GLY A 495 -49.13 -22.30 30.27
C GLY A 495 -50.61 -21.88 30.35
N THR A 496 -51.02 -21.02 29.41
CA THR A 496 -52.41 -20.52 29.27
C THR A 496 -53.41 -21.54 28.70
N ALA A 497 -52.94 -22.72 28.27
CA ALA A 497 -53.81 -23.84 27.89
C ALA A 497 -54.33 -24.61 29.13
N THR A 498 -53.83 -24.31 30.32
CA THR A 498 -54.43 -24.78 31.58
C THR A 498 -55.76 -24.08 31.80
N GLY A 499 -56.82 -24.83 32.12
CA GLY A 499 -58.08 -24.22 32.50
C GLY A 499 -57.96 -23.44 33.81
N ALA A 500 -58.60 -22.28 33.92
CA ALA A 500 -58.55 -21.49 35.14
C ALA A 500 -59.44 -22.10 36.22
N ASN A 501 -59.07 -21.90 37.49
CA ASN A 501 -59.89 -22.32 38.62
C ASN A 501 -61.21 -21.52 38.66
N GLY A 502 -62.29 -22.15 39.12
CA GLY A 502 -63.52 -21.46 39.45
C GLY A 502 -63.38 -20.64 40.73
N GLU A 503 -64.18 -19.59 40.87
CA GLU A 503 -64.16 -18.74 42.05
C GLU A 503 -65.12 -19.25 43.13
N PHE A 504 -64.78 -18.98 44.40
CA PHE A 504 -65.68 -19.22 45.53
C PHE A 504 -66.11 -17.89 46.13
N ALA A 505 -67.41 -17.61 46.09
CA ALA A 505 -68.00 -16.44 46.74
C ALA A 505 -69.39 -16.77 47.28
N ASN A 506 -69.79 -16.09 48.37
CA ASN A 506 -71.09 -16.27 49.02
C ASN A 506 -71.45 -17.73 49.38
N ARG A 507 -70.44 -18.53 49.80
CA ARG A 507 -70.57 -19.97 50.08
C ARG A 507 -70.93 -20.85 48.87
N LYS A 508 -70.72 -20.35 47.65
CA LYS A 508 -70.97 -21.05 46.39
C LYS A 508 -69.69 -21.10 45.54
N GLY A 509 -69.38 -22.26 45.00
CA GLY A 509 -68.24 -22.47 44.10
C GLY A 509 -68.66 -22.50 42.63
N GLY A 510 -67.99 -21.75 41.77
CA GLY A 510 -68.03 -21.93 40.32
C GLY A 510 -67.22 -23.15 39.88
N GLY A 511 -67.54 -23.73 38.73
CA GLY A 511 -66.76 -24.81 38.13
C GLY A 511 -65.47 -24.28 37.50
N GLY A 512 -64.41 -25.10 37.50
CA GLY A 512 -63.17 -24.78 36.79
C GLY A 512 -63.31 -24.92 35.27
N GLY A 513 -62.51 -24.16 34.52
CA GLY A 513 -62.45 -24.24 33.07
C GLY A 513 -61.74 -25.51 32.59
N GLY A 514 -62.08 -26.02 31.41
CA GLY A 514 -61.39 -27.14 30.77
C GLY A 514 -60.05 -26.71 30.18
N GLY A 515 -59.07 -27.63 30.17
CA GLY A 515 -57.78 -27.42 29.52
C GLY A 515 -57.87 -27.54 27.99
N GLY A 516 -56.96 -26.89 27.29
CA GLY A 516 -56.83 -26.90 25.83
C GLY A 516 -55.65 -27.74 25.32
N ASN A 517 -55.76 -28.22 24.08
CA ASN A 517 -54.67 -28.76 23.25
C ASN A 517 -55.21 -29.04 21.83
N GLY A 518 -54.74 -28.28 20.83
CA GLY A 518 -55.29 -28.31 19.46
C GLY A 518 -56.69 -27.71 19.33
N THR A 519 -57.46 -27.71 20.42
CA THR A 519 -58.75 -27.03 20.58
C THR A 519 -58.76 -26.27 21.90
N VAL A 520 -59.54 -25.19 21.96
CA VAL A 520 -59.78 -24.42 23.19
C VAL A 520 -60.61 -25.29 24.15
N GLY A 521 -60.33 -25.18 25.45
CA GLY A 521 -61.17 -25.79 26.48
C GLY A 521 -62.58 -25.18 26.53
N LYS A 522 -63.41 -25.64 27.47
CA LYS A 522 -64.71 -25.02 27.75
C LYS A 522 -64.65 -24.23 29.05
N ASN A 523 -65.40 -23.12 29.15
CA ASN A 523 -65.56 -22.42 30.42
C ASN A 523 -66.24 -23.34 31.44
N GLY A 524 -65.92 -23.15 32.72
CA GLY A 524 -66.58 -23.84 33.81
C GLY A 524 -68.07 -23.50 33.91
N GLY A 525 -68.82 -24.28 34.69
CA GLY A 525 -70.20 -23.95 35.03
C GLY A 525 -70.28 -22.84 36.08
N ARG A 526 -71.34 -22.04 36.06
CA ARG A 526 -71.59 -21.06 37.13
C ARG A 526 -72.02 -21.76 38.43
N GLY A 527 -71.65 -21.18 39.57
CA GLY A 527 -72.19 -21.60 40.87
C GLY A 527 -73.69 -21.32 40.99
N TYR A 528 -74.35 -21.96 41.95
CA TYR A 528 -75.78 -21.72 42.25
C TYR A 528 -76.04 -20.23 42.53
N ASP A 529 -77.14 -19.69 41.97
CA ASP A 529 -77.53 -18.27 41.97
C ASP A 529 -76.44 -17.28 41.49
N ASP A 530 -75.59 -17.70 40.55
CA ASP A 530 -74.45 -16.90 40.05
C ASP A 530 -73.42 -16.48 41.12
N GLY A 531 -73.46 -17.12 42.30
CA GLY A 531 -72.64 -16.72 43.44
C GLY A 531 -71.14 -16.99 43.30
N GLY A 532 -70.72 -17.91 42.41
CA GLY A 532 -69.32 -18.20 42.11
C GLY A 532 -69.07 -18.18 40.59
N LEU A 533 -68.10 -17.38 40.15
CA LEU A 533 -67.79 -17.22 38.72
C LEU A 533 -67.10 -18.47 38.15
N PRO A 534 -67.39 -18.82 36.88
CA PRO A 534 -66.78 -19.96 36.23
C PRO A 534 -65.33 -19.68 35.86
N GLY A 535 -64.48 -20.69 35.99
CA GLY A 535 -63.12 -20.64 35.46
C GLY A 535 -63.10 -20.52 33.94
N ALA A 536 -62.24 -19.65 33.41
CA ALA A 536 -62.04 -19.49 31.98
C ALA A 536 -61.45 -20.75 31.33
N ALA A 537 -61.86 -21.03 30.10
CA ALA A 537 -61.28 -22.07 29.26
C ALA A 537 -59.78 -21.86 29.03
N GLY A 538 -59.02 -22.95 29.11
CA GLY A 538 -57.64 -22.97 28.64
C GLY A 538 -57.59 -22.70 27.14
N LEU A 539 -56.67 -21.83 26.73
CA LEU A 539 -56.49 -21.47 25.32
C LEU A 539 -56.02 -22.67 24.48
N THR A 540 -56.23 -22.59 23.16
CA THR A 540 -55.61 -23.54 22.25
C THR A 540 -54.10 -23.30 22.19
N ARG A 541 -53.35 -24.37 21.93
CA ARG A 541 -51.92 -24.33 21.65
C ARG A 541 -51.63 -25.14 20.41
N ALA A 542 -50.50 -24.86 19.76
CA ALA A 542 -50.07 -25.59 18.59
C ALA A 542 -49.92 -27.09 18.91
N SER A 543 -50.67 -27.93 18.21
CA SER A 543 -50.48 -29.38 18.22
C SER A 543 -49.56 -29.76 17.07
N ALA A 544 -48.26 -29.84 17.35
CA ALA A 544 -47.27 -30.36 16.42
C ALA A 544 -47.08 -31.87 16.63
N MET A 545 -46.57 -32.57 15.60
CA MET A 545 -46.13 -33.97 15.77
C MET A 545 -44.86 -34.07 16.62
N VAL A 546 -44.03 -33.00 16.64
CA VAL A 546 -42.77 -32.92 17.39
C VAL A 546 -42.71 -31.54 18.08
N PRO A 547 -42.55 -31.46 19.41
CA PRO A 547 -42.60 -32.59 20.34
C PRO A 547 -44.02 -33.18 20.44
N LEU A 548 -44.11 -34.48 20.69
CA LEU A 548 -45.37 -35.17 20.94
C LEU A 548 -45.85 -34.86 22.38
N VAL A 549 -46.87 -34.02 22.53
CA VAL A 549 -47.40 -33.60 23.85
C VAL A 549 -48.91 -33.72 23.95
N GLY A 550 -49.39 -34.20 25.11
CA GLY A 550 -50.81 -34.43 25.38
C GLY A 550 -51.57 -33.16 25.75
N GLY A 551 -52.82 -33.32 26.19
CA GLY A 551 -53.69 -32.26 26.68
C GLY A 551 -53.30 -31.65 28.02
N CYS A 552 -53.80 -30.44 28.27
CA CYS A 552 -53.60 -29.73 29.53
C CYS A 552 -54.71 -29.98 30.54
N PRO A 553 -54.42 -29.83 31.85
CA PRO A 553 -55.44 -30.00 32.88
C PRO A 553 -56.47 -28.88 32.81
N GLY A 554 -57.70 -29.22 33.22
CA GLY A 554 -58.69 -28.22 33.61
C GLY A 554 -58.37 -27.62 34.98
N GLY A 555 -58.96 -26.46 35.26
CA GLY A 555 -58.90 -25.85 36.57
C GLY A 555 -59.80 -26.55 37.58
N GLU A 556 -59.48 -26.38 38.85
CA GLU A 556 -60.31 -26.86 39.96
C GLU A 556 -61.56 -25.98 40.10
N GLY A 557 -62.63 -26.51 40.68
CA GLY A 557 -63.78 -25.70 41.11
C GLY A 557 -63.40 -24.73 42.24
N GLY A 558 -64.27 -23.73 42.49
CA GLY A 558 -64.11 -22.82 43.62
C GLY A 558 -64.43 -23.51 44.96
N GLY A 559 -63.54 -23.38 45.95
CA GLY A 559 -63.74 -23.87 47.31
C GLY A 559 -63.00 -23.03 48.35
N LEU A 560 -63.47 -23.05 49.60
CA LEU A 560 -62.77 -22.51 50.79
C LEU A 560 -62.83 -23.52 51.93
N GLY A 561 -61.68 -23.79 52.56
CA GLY A 561 -61.59 -24.60 53.79
C GLY A 561 -62.17 -26.01 53.64
N VAL A 562 -63.32 -26.27 54.28
CA VAL A 562 -63.99 -27.59 54.35
C VAL A 562 -64.80 -27.96 53.10
N ALA A 563 -65.01 -27.04 52.16
CA ALA A 563 -65.66 -27.34 50.89
C ALA A 563 -64.63 -27.89 49.90
N ILE A 564 -64.71 -29.19 49.59
CA ILE A 564 -63.80 -29.84 48.65
C ILE A 564 -64.17 -29.40 47.23
N PRO A 565 -63.33 -28.61 46.54
CA PRO A 565 -63.62 -28.20 45.17
C PRO A 565 -63.66 -29.39 44.23
N GLY A 566 -64.48 -29.30 43.20
CA GLY A 566 -64.49 -30.29 42.11
C GLY A 566 -63.12 -30.32 41.42
N LYS A 567 -62.58 -31.53 41.22
CA LYS A 567 -61.28 -31.70 40.56
C LYS A 567 -61.36 -31.34 39.08
N GLY A 568 -60.38 -30.58 38.59
CA GLY A 568 -60.22 -30.34 37.16
C GLY A 568 -59.92 -31.64 36.41
N GLY A 569 -60.35 -31.77 35.17
CA GLY A 569 -60.03 -32.95 34.35
C GLY A 569 -58.54 -33.03 34.05
N ALA A 570 -57.95 -34.23 34.08
CA ALA A 570 -56.50 -34.44 34.01
C ALA A 570 -55.89 -34.40 32.58
N GLY A 571 -56.55 -33.77 31.60
CA GLY A 571 -56.02 -33.63 30.24
C GLY A 571 -55.91 -34.95 29.43
N GLY A 572 -56.07 -34.86 28.10
CA GLY A 572 -55.85 -36.00 27.21
C GLY A 572 -54.38 -36.39 27.08
N GLY A 573 -54.05 -37.59 26.62
CA GLY A 573 -52.67 -38.00 26.35
C GLY A 573 -52.18 -37.61 24.95
N ALA A 574 -51.03 -38.14 24.56
CA ALA A 574 -50.48 -38.10 23.21
C ALA A 574 -49.94 -39.47 22.79
N PHE A 575 -50.26 -39.84 21.55
CA PHE A 575 -49.95 -41.14 20.98
C PHE A 575 -49.62 -41.00 19.50
N GLN A 576 -48.57 -41.68 19.06
CA GLN A 576 -48.22 -41.82 17.64
C GLN A 576 -48.22 -43.29 17.25
N LEU A 577 -48.88 -43.61 16.15
CA LEU A 577 -48.77 -44.90 15.47
C LEU A 577 -48.10 -44.66 14.11
N SER A 578 -46.93 -45.27 13.89
CA SER A 578 -46.24 -45.25 12.59
C SER A 578 -46.15 -46.67 12.06
N VAL A 579 -46.49 -46.89 10.80
CA VAL A 579 -46.57 -48.23 10.21
C VAL A 579 -45.79 -48.25 8.90
N ALA A 580 -44.79 -49.12 8.82
CA ALA A 580 -43.90 -49.25 7.67
C ALA A 580 -44.62 -49.76 6.41
N ARG A 581 -45.66 -50.58 6.60
CA ARG A 581 -46.44 -51.19 5.52
C ARG A 581 -47.91 -50.79 5.65
N THR A 582 -48.84 -51.76 5.65
CA THR A 582 -50.27 -51.45 5.59
C THR A 582 -50.83 -51.17 6.98
N LEU A 583 -51.50 -50.02 7.16
CA LEU A 583 -52.29 -49.71 8.35
C LEU A 583 -53.79 -49.88 8.05
N THR A 584 -54.44 -50.82 8.74
CA THR A 584 -55.90 -50.99 8.71
C THR A 584 -56.49 -50.60 10.06
N VAL A 585 -57.46 -49.68 10.08
CA VAL A 585 -58.10 -49.20 11.32
C VAL A 585 -59.60 -49.48 11.28
N SER A 586 -60.09 -50.32 12.20
CA SER A 586 -61.52 -50.65 12.32
C SER A 586 -62.11 -50.33 13.70
N LYS A 587 -61.27 -49.93 14.67
CA LYS A 587 -61.70 -49.40 15.98
C LYS A 587 -61.05 -48.04 16.28
N ARG A 588 -61.53 -47.41 17.35
CA ARG A 588 -61.13 -46.05 17.74
C ARG A 588 -59.74 -46.03 18.38
N ILE A 589 -58.94 -45.06 17.96
CA ILE A 589 -57.75 -44.57 18.66
C ILE A 589 -58.14 -43.19 19.23
N THR A 590 -58.01 -42.97 20.54
CA THR A 590 -58.38 -41.69 21.16
C THR A 590 -57.41 -41.30 22.26
N ALA A 591 -57.14 -40.00 22.35
CA ALA A 591 -56.29 -39.37 23.37
C ALA A 591 -57.01 -38.18 24.03
N SER A 592 -58.33 -38.27 24.17
CA SER A 592 -59.18 -37.19 24.66
C SER A 592 -59.03 -36.97 26.17
N GLY A 593 -59.16 -35.73 26.62
CA GLY A 593 -59.36 -35.43 28.04
C GLY A 593 -60.79 -35.77 28.49
N ARG A 594 -60.98 -35.94 29.80
CA ARG A 594 -62.31 -36.09 30.41
C ARG A 594 -62.70 -34.80 31.15
N GLY A 595 -64.00 -34.52 31.25
CA GLY A 595 -64.51 -33.43 32.09
C GLY A 595 -64.15 -33.63 33.56
N GLY A 596 -64.10 -32.53 34.32
CA GLY A 596 -63.82 -32.54 35.75
C GLY A 596 -64.91 -33.18 36.61
N GLY A 597 -64.61 -33.39 37.89
CA GLY A 597 -65.56 -33.93 38.87
C GLY A 597 -66.45 -32.85 39.47
N GLY A 598 -67.65 -33.21 39.92
CA GLY A 598 -68.51 -32.31 40.70
C GLY A 598 -67.93 -32.07 42.10
N GLY A 599 -68.08 -30.85 42.62
CA GLY A 599 -67.71 -30.52 44.01
C GLY A 599 -68.73 -31.03 45.03
N GLN A 600 -68.31 -31.19 46.28
CA GLN A 600 -69.21 -31.53 47.40
C GLN A 600 -69.39 -30.31 48.30
N GLY A 601 -70.64 -29.85 48.42
CA GLY A 601 -71.01 -28.82 49.39
C GLY A 601 -71.48 -29.48 50.68
N ASN A 602 -70.92 -29.08 51.82
CA ASN A 602 -71.57 -29.34 53.11
C ASN A 602 -72.64 -28.28 53.30
N SER A 603 -73.90 -28.73 53.40
CA SER A 603 -75.04 -27.91 53.81
C SER A 603 -74.88 -27.39 55.23
#